data_AF-A0AAD2G656-F1
#
_entry.id   AF-A0AAD2G656-F1
#
_cell.length_a   1.000
_cell.length_b   1.000
_cell.length_c   1.000
_cell.angle_alpha   90.00
_cell.angle_beta   90.00
_cell.angle_gamma   90.00
#
_symmetry.space_group_name_H-M   'P 1'
#
loop_
_entity.id
_entity.type
_entity.pdbx_description
1 polymer ?
#
loop_
_entity_poly.entity_id
_entity_poly.type
_entity_poly.pdbx_seq_one_letter_code
_entity_poly.pdbx_strand_id
1 'polypeptide(L)'
;MAARYIHKYLDVLVYFVSAICDVERTHLYRNKCGSNFVSLANEPVIKCDLALLADFDKIYFNHHMEFNHTADKNIGRSGFLAPHHPVRYFLKVSELQELEEEVEKGTLYINQTPESARLPSFWQAMRECEGLVEIKAQIDRARKFLEVYKGSLHKHNKHFCNELLFLGCFGEQPTATIVAKYLIILSLGNDPSVEDLMEGQKRKSFKSTMHNDKTVDLEAFADFLIKSAKPDCVNTIHFRRLRNNIVKISCHADFWNLTIELGHEDRFFYLNHYAALPSTMEGVKQSVKMVRLCKRTGKKDQNVTVYGLARGPLDIKCKEPNLLSCSYEDEMTERRASKESAASAKGEESRYGGEYNEDLSRGPVRLENVLKHSLRLYKYVEEQKAVDKEEYQRKLKITMANLCDKSAHVSTRQNQEYAAQVTNAFGMNHRRSAREKQQGVDITPHVAGRIVFAKCLKGENMNAMVLEAVARELLSETDKAAYDEGKPISINYSTLRNLIADDVVSRWKKEHIDEPLSEEREKVVRKTFQPISEATFVQKKRG
;
A
#
# COMPACT_ATOMS: atom_id res chain seq x y z
N MET A 1 -11.59 -2.08 -5.49
CA MET A 1 -12.93 -1.51 -5.22
C MET A 1 -12.93 0.02 -5.08
N ALA A 2 -12.05 0.60 -4.25
CA ALA A 2 -12.02 2.06 -4.03
C ALA A 2 -11.65 2.86 -5.29
N ALA A 3 -10.62 2.47 -6.03
CA ALA A 3 -10.21 3.14 -7.27
C ALA A 3 -11.35 3.13 -8.33
N ARG A 4 -12.04 2.00 -8.51
CA ARG A 4 -13.21 1.90 -9.39
C ARG A 4 -14.34 2.84 -8.99
N TYR A 5 -14.63 2.94 -7.69
CA TYR A 5 -15.67 3.84 -7.18
C TYR A 5 -15.29 5.29 -7.46
N ILE A 6 -14.06 5.68 -7.09
CA ILE A 6 -13.58 7.05 -7.29
C ILE A 6 -13.54 7.39 -8.78
N HIS A 7 -13.04 6.50 -9.64
CA HIS A 7 -13.02 6.70 -11.10
C HIS A 7 -14.43 6.91 -11.66
N LYS A 8 -15.39 6.04 -11.30
CA LYS A 8 -16.76 6.10 -11.81
C LYS A 8 -17.50 7.37 -11.38
N TYR A 9 -17.25 7.86 -10.17
CA TYR A 9 -17.97 8.98 -9.58
C TYR A 9 -17.07 10.22 -9.42
N LEU A 10 -15.97 10.31 -10.17
CA LEU A 10 -14.97 11.37 -9.96
C LEU A 10 -15.58 12.75 -10.12
N ASP A 11 -16.34 12.98 -11.20
CA ASP A 11 -16.99 14.27 -11.46
C ASP A 11 -17.99 14.65 -10.36
N VAL A 12 -18.74 13.67 -9.87
CA VAL A 12 -19.69 13.84 -8.77
C VAL A 12 -18.94 14.21 -7.49
N LEU A 13 -17.87 13.50 -7.16
CA LEU A 13 -17.04 13.79 -6.00
C LEU A 13 -16.38 15.17 -6.09
N VAL A 14 -15.86 15.54 -7.26
CA VAL A 14 -15.30 16.88 -7.52
C VAL A 14 -16.37 17.93 -7.29
N TYR A 15 -17.58 17.75 -7.81
CA TYR A 15 -18.70 18.67 -7.62
C TYR A 15 -19.09 18.85 -6.14
N PHE A 16 -19.20 17.74 -5.40
CA PHE A 16 -19.45 17.76 -3.95
C PHE A 16 -18.37 18.50 -3.19
N VAL A 17 -17.10 18.26 -3.52
CA VAL A 17 -15.97 18.87 -2.84
C VAL A 17 -15.83 20.35 -3.18
N SER A 18 -16.09 20.75 -4.44
CA SER A 18 -16.13 22.14 -4.85
C SER A 18 -17.22 22.92 -4.10
N ALA A 19 -18.41 22.35 -3.90
CA ALA A 19 -19.46 22.96 -3.09
C ALA A 19 -19.04 23.17 -1.62
N ILE A 20 -18.31 22.22 -1.04
CA ILE A 20 -17.74 22.36 0.31
C ILE A 20 -16.68 23.49 0.32
N CYS A 21 -15.87 23.61 -0.72
CA CYS A 21 -14.88 24.67 -0.86
C CYS A 21 -15.51 26.06 -1.03
N ASP A 22 -16.71 26.16 -1.60
CA ASP A 22 -17.44 27.43 -1.72
C ASP A 22 -18.06 27.90 -0.40
N VAL A 23 -18.51 26.96 0.43
CA VAL A 23 -19.15 27.26 1.72
C VAL A 23 -18.11 27.51 2.82
N GLU A 24 -17.00 26.78 2.82
CA GLU A 24 -16.00 26.83 3.89
C GLU A 24 -14.95 27.93 3.67
N ARG A 25 -14.51 28.58 4.75
CA ARG A 25 -13.41 29.56 4.66
C ARG A 25 -12.11 28.89 4.25
N THR A 26 -11.34 29.53 3.37
CA THR A 26 -10.11 28.99 2.75
C THR A 26 -8.99 28.58 3.72
N HIS A 27 -8.94 29.16 4.92
CA HIS A 27 -7.92 28.79 5.92
C HIS A 27 -8.26 27.51 6.69
N LEU A 28 -9.53 27.06 6.65
CA LEU A 28 -10.00 25.88 7.36
C LEU A 28 -9.48 24.60 6.70
N TYR A 29 -9.20 23.60 7.54
CA TYR A 29 -8.63 22.33 7.12
C TYR A 29 -9.47 21.62 6.05
N ARG A 30 -10.81 21.64 6.18
CA ARG A 30 -11.73 21.02 5.22
C ARG A 30 -11.62 21.64 3.83
N ASN A 31 -11.59 22.98 3.74
CA ASN A 31 -11.39 23.68 2.47
C ASN A 31 -10.01 23.38 1.87
N LYS A 32 -8.95 23.35 2.69
CA LYS A 32 -7.61 22.97 2.22
C LYS A 32 -7.55 21.54 1.67
N CYS A 33 -8.21 20.59 2.33
CA CYS A 33 -8.31 19.22 1.85
C CYS A 33 -9.13 19.14 0.56
N GLY A 34 -10.27 19.83 0.51
CA GLY A 34 -11.14 19.85 -0.66
C GLY A 34 -10.49 20.47 -1.88
N SER A 35 -9.88 21.65 -1.73
CA SER A 35 -9.19 22.35 -2.82
C SER A 35 -8.00 21.55 -3.36
N ASN A 36 -7.25 20.86 -2.50
CA ASN A 36 -6.20 19.94 -2.93
C ASN A 36 -6.75 18.72 -3.67
N PHE A 37 -7.87 18.14 -3.22
CA PHE A 37 -8.53 17.04 -3.91
C PHE A 37 -9.00 17.47 -5.30
N VAL A 38 -9.68 18.62 -5.42
CA VAL A 38 -10.17 19.15 -6.71
C VAL A 38 -9.01 19.48 -7.65
N SER A 39 -7.92 20.07 -7.14
CA SER A 39 -6.70 20.28 -7.92
C SER A 39 -6.16 18.96 -8.48
N LEU A 40 -5.94 17.95 -7.61
CA LEU A 40 -5.44 16.64 -8.04
C LEU A 40 -6.39 15.90 -9.00
N ALA A 41 -7.69 15.97 -8.77
CA ALA A 41 -8.69 15.29 -9.59
C ALA A 41 -8.80 15.87 -11.02
N ASN A 42 -8.35 17.11 -11.22
CA ASN A 42 -8.31 17.76 -12.52
C ASN A 42 -7.00 17.52 -13.28
N GLU A 43 -5.99 16.89 -12.66
CA GLU A 43 -4.73 16.53 -13.34
C GLU A 43 -4.95 15.35 -14.29
N PRO A 44 -4.68 15.48 -15.61
CA PRO A 44 -4.80 14.38 -16.57
C PRO A 44 -3.99 13.14 -16.15
N VAL A 45 -2.78 13.38 -15.63
CA VAL A 45 -1.91 12.36 -15.05
C VAL A 45 -2.61 11.52 -13.97
N ILE A 46 -3.29 12.19 -13.02
CA ILE A 46 -3.91 11.51 -11.88
C ILE A 46 -5.15 10.74 -12.32
N LYS A 47 -5.92 11.29 -13.26
CA LYS A 47 -7.06 10.58 -13.86
C LYS A 47 -6.60 9.30 -14.56
N CYS A 48 -5.49 9.38 -15.29
CA CYS A 48 -4.90 8.23 -15.96
C CYS A 48 -4.41 7.15 -14.97
N ASP A 49 -3.70 7.54 -13.90
CA ASP A 49 -3.29 6.62 -12.83
C ASP A 49 -4.52 5.95 -12.18
N LEU A 50 -5.57 6.73 -11.91
CA LEU A 50 -6.81 6.23 -11.34
C LEU A 50 -7.55 5.28 -12.29
N ALA A 51 -7.55 5.57 -13.59
CA ALA A 51 -8.15 4.73 -14.63
C ALA A 51 -7.41 3.39 -14.76
N LEU A 52 -6.07 3.40 -14.75
CA LEU A 52 -5.25 2.19 -14.70
C LEU A 52 -5.63 1.31 -13.50
N LEU A 53 -5.69 1.89 -12.30
CA LEU A 53 -6.06 1.17 -11.09
C LEU A 53 -7.50 0.65 -11.13
N ALA A 54 -8.42 1.39 -11.74
CA ALA A 54 -9.82 0.99 -11.88
C ALA A 54 -9.97 -0.21 -12.82
N ASP A 55 -9.34 -0.16 -13.99
CA ASP A 55 -9.35 -1.27 -14.95
C ASP A 55 -8.62 -2.49 -14.37
N PHE A 56 -7.42 -2.31 -13.83
CA PHE A 56 -6.66 -3.38 -13.18
C PHE A 56 -7.45 -4.05 -12.06
N ASP A 57 -8.12 -3.26 -11.21
CA ASP A 57 -8.97 -3.79 -10.14
C ASP A 57 -10.13 -4.62 -10.71
N LYS A 58 -10.75 -4.14 -11.78
CA LYS A 58 -11.88 -4.80 -12.44
C LYS A 58 -11.46 -6.11 -13.10
N ILE A 59 -10.45 -6.09 -13.95
CA ILE A 59 -10.10 -7.20 -14.85
C ILE A 59 -9.21 -8.25 -14.19
N TYR A 60 -8.43 -7.86 -13.19
CA TYR A 60 -7.41 -8.73 -12.60
C TYR A 60 -7.63 -8.92 -11.10
N PHE A 61 -7.53 -7.84 -10.30
CA PHE A 61 -7.49 -7.96 -8.84
C PHE A 61 -8.76 -8.58 -8.26
N ASN A 62 -9.94 -8.07 -8.63
CA ASN A 62 -11.21 -8.51 -8.04
C ASN A 62 -11.49 -9.99 -8.35
N HIS A 63 -11.28 -10.41 -9.60
CA HIS A 63 -11.46 -11.82 -9.99
C HIS A 63 -10.54 -12.76 -9.21
N HIS A 64 -9.29 -12.35 -8.96
CA HIS A 64 -8.36 -13.13 -8.15
C HIS A 64 -8.69 -13.14 -6.65
N MET A 65 -9.29 -12.08 -6.13
CA MET A 65 -9.78 -12.03 -4.76
C MET A 65 -11.05 -12.84 -4.55
N GLU A 66 -11.99 -12.82 -5.50
CA GLU A 66 -13.21 -13.65 -5.48
C GLU A 66 -12.88 -15.13 -5.41
N PHE A 67 -11.89 -15.59 -6.18
CA PHE A 67 -11.40 -16.96 -6.08
C PHE A 67 -11.01 -17.33 -4.66
N ASN A 68 -10.33 -16.46 -3.90
CA ASN A 68 -9.94 -16.82 -2.53
C ASN A 68 -11.16 -16.94 -1.57
N HIS A 69 -12.33 -16.43 -1.96
CA HIS A 69 -13.58 -16.57 -1.22
C HIS A 69 -14.41 -17.78 -1.64
N THR A 70 -14.03 -18.50 -2.70
CA THR A 70 -14.74 -19.71 -3.10
C THR A 70 -14.45 -20.86 -2.12
N ALA A 71 -15.25 -21.91 -2.24
CA ALA A 71 -15.06 -23.17 -1.55
C ALA A 71 -14.84 -24.27 -2.58
N ASP A 72 -13.87 -25.15 -2.32
CA ASP A 72 -13.78 -26.41 -3.05
C ASP A 72 -14.96 -27.30 -2.64
N LYS A 73 -15.75 -27.74 -3.63
CA LYS A 73 -16.90 -28.64 -3.44
C LYS A 73 -16.53 -29.93 -2.70
N ASN A 74 -15.29 -30.40 -2.83
CA ASN A 74 -14.81 -31.63 -2.22
C ASN A 74 -14.35 -31.43 -0.76
N ILE A 75 -14.09 -30.19 -0.34
CA ILE A 75 -13.62 -29.81 1.01
C ILE A 75 -14.74 -29.13 1.82
N GLY A 76 -15.65 -28.39 1.16
CA GLY A 76 -16.90 -27.88 1.74
C GLY A 76 -16.79 -26.59 2.57
N ARG A 77 -15.59 -26.00 2.71
CA ARG A 77 -15.40 -24.72 3.44
C ARG A 77 -14.66 -23.69 2.61
N SER A 78 -15.10 -22.44 2.68
CA SER A 78 -14.48 -21.32 1.95
C SER A 78 -13.06 -21.04 2.44
N GLY A 79 -12.14 -20.73 1.52
CA GLY A 79 -10.76 -20.31 1.84
C GLY A 79 -9.74 -21.45 2.00
N PHE A 80 -10.18 -22.71 1.93
CA PHE A 80 -9.34 -23.91 1.89
C PHE A 80 -9.10 -24.35 0.44
N LEU A 81 -8.29 -23.57 -0.28
CA LEU A 81 -8.05 -23.72 -1.73
C LEU A 81 -6.59 -24.04 -2.06
N ALA A 82 -5.85 -24.56 -1.07
CA ALA A 82 -4.44 -24.90 -1.22
C ALA A 82 -4.12 -25.78 -2.45
N PRO A 83 -4.96 -26.77 -2.82
CA PRO A 83 -4.71 -27.59 -4.02
C PRO A 83 -4.76 -26.84 -5.34
N HIS A 84 -5.52 -25.74 -5.36
CA HIS A 84 -5.79 -24.97 -6.57
C HIS A 84 -4.82 -23.79 -6.72
N HIS A 85 -3.99 -23.51 -5.71
CA HIS A 85 -3.08 -22.37 -5.73
C HIS A 85 -1.96 -22.44 -6.77
N PRO A 86 -1.33 -23.60 -7.09
CA PRO A 86 -0.33 -23.67 -8.15
C PRO A 86 -0.89 -23.22 -9.50
N VAL A 87 -2.06 -23.75 -9.89
CA VAL A 87 -2.75 -23.37 -11.13
C VAL A 87 -3.22 -21.91 -11.06
N ARG A 88 -3.73 -21.46 -9.91
CA ARG A 88 -4.13 -20.06 -9.76
C ARG A 88 -2.96 -19.10 -9.90
N TYR A 89 -1.78 -19.49 -9.43
CA TYR A 89 -0.58 -18.69 -9.54
C TYR A 89 -0.11 -18.60 -10.99
N PHE A 90 -0.12 -19.70 -11.74
CA PHE A 90 0.09 -19.70 -13.19
C PHE A 90 -0.85 -18.70 -13.88
N LEU A 91 -2.17 -18.81 -13.66
CA LEU A 91 -3.16 -17.93 -14.28
C LEU A 91 -2.91 -16.44 -13.94
N LYS A 92 -2.57 -16.13 -12.68
CA LYS A 92 -2.19 -14.77 -12.28
C LYS A 92 -0.98 -14.25 -13.04
N VAL A 93 0.04 -15.09 -13.26
CA VAL A 93 1.25 -14.69 -14.00
C VAL A 93 0.93 -14.47 -15.47
N SER A 94 0.22 -15.39 -16.12
CA SER A 94 -0.17 -15.28 -17.53
C SER A 94 -1.03 -14.04 -17.79
N GLU A 95 -2.06 -13.81 -16.98
CA GLU A 95 -2.93 -12.64 -17.13
C GLU A 95 -2.20 -11.31 -16.90
N LEU A 96 -1.17 -11.31 -16.04
CA LEU A 96 -0.35 -10.12 -15.81
C LEU A 96 0.62 -9.88 -16.97
N GLN A 97 1.17 -10.93 -17.58
CA GLN A 97 1.98 -10.84 -18.79
C GLN A 97 1.18 -10.25 -19.96
N GLU A 98 -0.08 -10.66 -20.14
CA GLU A 98 -0.97 -10.08 -21.14
C GLU A 98 -1.14 -8.57 -20.97
N LEU A 99 -1.23 -8.08 -19.71
CA LEU A 99 -1.30 -6.65 -19.42
C LEU A 99 0.04 -5.93 -19.63
N GLU A 100 1.15 -6.57 -19.29
CA GLU A 100 2.50 -6.04 -19.56
C GLU A 100 2.69 -5.85 -21.06
N GLU A 101 2.34 -6.85 -21.88
CA GLU A 101 2.39 -6.78 -23.33
C GLU A 101 1.49 -5.69 -23.91
N GLU A 102 0.27 -5.52 -23.38
CA GLU A 102 -0.64 -4.46 -23.81
C GLU A 102 -0.04 -3.07 -23.56
N VAL A 103 0.51 -2.85 -22.36
CA VAL A 103 1.16 -1.58 -22.00
C VAL A 103 2.46 -1.38 -22.79
N GLU A 104 3.22 -2.44 -23.05
CA GLU A 104 4.44 -2.39 -23.86
C GLU A 104 4.17 -1.98 -25.30
N LYS A 105 3.10 -2.54 -25.91
CA LYS A 105 2.58 -2.17 -27.23
C LYS A 105 1.94 -0.77 -27.26
N GLY A 106 1.81 -0.11 -26.10
CA GLY A 106 1.18 1.19 -25.88
C GLY A 106 1.70 2.37 -26.70
N THR A 107 2.82 2.22 -27.42
CA THR A 107 3.30 3.20 -28.40
C THR A 107 2.47 3.24 -29.70
N LEU A 108 1.74 2.17 -30.03
CA LEU A 108 0.91 2.07 -31.24
C LEU A 108 -0.50 2.65 -31.06
N TYR A 109 -0.93 2.84 -29.81
CA TYR A 109 -2.33 3.12 -29.44
C TYR A 109 -2.57 4.52 -28.88
N ILE A 110 -1.57 5.42 -28.95
CA ILE A 110 -1.66 6.78 -28.38
C ILE A 110 -2.91 7.55 -28.87
N ASN A 111 -3.42 7.22 -30.07
CA ASN A 111 -4.62 7.84 -30.64
C ASN A 111 -5.82 6.88 -30.85
N GLN A 112 -5.71 5.60 -30.47
CA GLN A 112 -6.74 4.59 -30.70
C GLN A 112 -6.88 3.70 -29.47
N THR A 113 -8.08 3.60 -28.90
CA THR A 113 -8.37 2.53 -27.93
C THR A 113 -8.71 1.30 -28.75
N PRO A 114 -7.89 0.22 -28.74
CA PRO A 114 -8.27 -1.00 -29.44
C PRO A 114 -9.61 -1.50 -28.88
N GLU A 115 -10.53 -1.94 -29.74
CA GLU A 115 -11.84 -2.49 -29.30
C GLU A 115 -11.66 -3.68 -28.35
N SER A 116 -10.52 -4.38 -28.44
CA SER A 116 -10.14 -5.50 -27.58
C SER A 116 -9.21 -5.13 -26.41
N ALA A 117 -9.03 -3.83 -26.10
CA ALA A 117 -8.16 -3.39 -25.01
C ALA A 117 -8.67 -3.90 -23.65
N ARG A 118 -7.77 -4.45 -22.82
CA ARG A 118 -8.11 -4.87 -21.47
C ARG A 118 -8.10 -3.72 -20.48
N LEU A 119 -7.38 -2.64 -20.80
CA LEU A 119 -7.30 -1.40 -20.02
C LEU A 119 -8.00 -0.21 -20.73
N PRO A 120 -9.29 -0.31 -21.08
CA PRO A 120 -9.96 0.69 -21.92
C PRO A 120 -10.04 2.08 -21.30
N SER A 121 -10.28 2.18 -19.99
CA SER A 121 -10.37 3.46 -19.26
C SER A 121 -9.00 4.12 -19.19
N PHE A 122 -7.93 3.34 -18.96
CA PHE A 122 -6.56 3.84 -18.98
C PHE A 122 -6.20 4.48 -20.32
N TRP A 123 -6.45 3.77 -21.43
CA TRP A 123 -6.19 4.30 -22.77
C TRP A 123 -7.07 5.50 -23.12
N GLN A 124 -8.29 5.55 -22.60
CA GLN A 124 -9.15 6.73 -22.77
C GLN A 124 -8.60 7.94 -22.01
N ALA A 125 -8.22 7.78 -20.74
CA ALA A 125 -7.65 8.85 -19.92
C ALA A 125 -6.29 9.34 -20.43
N MET A 126 -5.50 8.46 -21.06
CA MET A 126 -4.23 8.82 -21.72
C MET A 126 -4.40 9.88 -22.82
N ARG A 127 -5.60 10.02 -23.43
CA ARG A 127 -5.87 11.04 -24.45
C ARG A 127 -5.97 12.45 -23.88
N GLU A 128 -6.21 12.58 -22.58
CA GLU A 128 -6.23 13.87 -21.87
C GLU A 128 -4.82 14.36 -21.51
N CYS A 129 -3.80 13.50 -21.58
CA CYS A 129 -2.41 13.87 -21.29
C CYS A 129 -1.82 14.70 -22.44
N GLU A 130 -1.12 15.79 -22.11
CA GLU A 130 -0.55 16.69 -23.12
C GLU A 130 0.92 16.35 -23.41
N GLY A 131 1.24 16.16 -24.69
CA GLY A 131 2.61 16.00 -25.15
C GLY A 131 3.21 14.61 -24.96
N LEU A 132 4.16 14.28 -25.83
CA LEU A 132 4.78 12.95 -25.90
C LEU A 132 5.58 12.58 -24.65
N VAL A 133 6.12 13.57 -23.93
CA VAL A 133 6.91 13.35 -22.72
C VAL A 133 6.03 12.83 -21.59
N GLU A 134 4.86 13.43 -21.38
CA GLU A 134 3.91 13.03 -20.34
C GLU A 134 3.32 11.65 -20.64
N ILE A 135 2.95 11.40 -21.89
CA ILE A 135 2.45 10.11 -22.37
C ILE A 135 3.48 8.99 -22.13
N LYS A 136 4.75 9.22 -22.48
CA LYS A 136 5.83 8.24 -22.20
C LYS A 136 6.00 8.00 -20.71
N ALA A 137 6.04 9.06 -19.90
CA ALA A 137 6.15 8.95 -18.45
C ALA A 137 4.97 8.17 -17.83
N GLN A 138 3.78 8.24 -18.43
CA GLN A 138 2.62 7.47 -17.98
C GLN A 138 2.68 6.00 -18.35
N ILE A 139 3.12 5.69 -19.56
CA ILE A 139 3.38 4.30 -19.96
C ILE A 139 4.44 3.68 -19.04
N ASP A 140 5.52 4.42 -18.74
CA ASP A 140 6.59 3.94 -17.86
C ASP A 140 6.10 3.76 -16.41
N ARG A 141 5.20 4.62 -15.92
CA ARG A 141 4.55 4.42 -14.62
C ARG A 141 3.65 3.19 -14.60
N ALA A 142 2.87 2.96 -15.65
CA ALA A 142 2.04 1.76 -15.77
C ALA A 142 2.89 0.49 -15.81
N ARG A 143 3.98 0.49 -16.59
CA ARG A 143 4.98 -0.60 -16.61
C ARG A 143 5.56 -0.83 -15.24
N LYS A 144 6.00 0.23 -14.56
CA LYS A 144 6.59 0.10 -13.23
C LYS A 144 5.61 -0.44 -12.20
N PHE A 145 4.34 -0.03 -12.28
CA PHE A 145 3.28 -0.57 -11.45
C PHE A 145 3.12 -2.08 -11.66
N LEU A 146 3.02 -2.55 -12.91
CA LEU A 146 2.89 -3.97 -13.23
C LEU A 146 4.11 -4.77 -12.77
N GLU A 147 5.33 -4.27 -13.01
CA GLU A 147 6.58 -4.88 -12.56
C GLU A 147 6.62 -5.06 -11.04
N VAL A 148 6.31 -3.99 -10.29
CA VAL A 148 6.26 -4.02 -8.81
C VAL A 148 5.19 -4.99 -8.33
N TYR A 149 4.02 -5.00 -8.98
CA TYR A 149 2.93 -5.91 -8.64
C TYR A 149 3.32 -7.36 -8.90
N LYS A 150 3.98 -7.65 -10.04
CA LYS A 150 4.49 -8.98 -10.39
C LYS A 150 5.52 -9.49 -9.38
N GLY A 151 6.43 -8.62 -8.95
CA GLY A 151 7.37 -8.94 -7.87
C GLY A 151 6.65 -9.34 -6.57
N SER A 152 5.62 -8.59 -6.19
CA SER A 152 4.76 -8.91 -5.05
C SER A 152 4.03 -10.25 -5.22
N LEU A 153 3.45 -10.48 -6.41
CA LEU A 153 2.77 -11.73 -6.75
C LEU A 153 3.69 -12.94 -6.56
N HIS A 154 4.90 -12.90 -7.13
CA HIS A 154 5.88 -13.97 -6.99
C HIS A 154 6.23 -14.21 -5.52
N LYS A 155 6.54 -13.14 -4.78
CA LYS A 155 6.85 -13.22 -3.34
C LYS A 155 5.76 -13.94 -2.54
N HIS A 156 4.50 -13.68 -2.84
CA HIS A 156 3.36 -14.21 -2.08
C HIS A 156 2.85 -15.57 -2.55
N ASN A 157 3.21 -16.05 -3.74
CA ASN A 157 2.68 -17.33 -4.27
C ASN A 157 3.77 -18.37 -4.52
N LYS A 158 5.06 -17.98 -4.52
CA LYS A 158 6.19 -18.88 -4.80
C LYS A 158 6.26 -20.13 -3.91
N HIS A 159 5.74 -20.10 -2.68
CA HIS A 159 5.72 -21.28 -1.82
C HIS A 159 4.82 -22.41 -2.35
N PHE A 160 3.76 -22.10 -3.13
CA PHE A 160 2.92 -23.12 -3.77
C PHE A 160 3.57 -23.79 -4.99
N CYS A 161 4.65 -23.22 -5.52
CA CYS A 161 5.48 -23.89 -6.52
C CYS A 161 6.72 -24.56 -5.90
N ASN A 162 6.87 -24.51 -4.57
CA ASN A 162 8.03 -25.08 -3.88
C ASN A 162 7.57 -26.03 -2.77
N GLU A 163 7.70 -25.62 -1.50
CA GLU A 163 7.40 -26.43 -0.32
C GLU A 163 5.98 -27.02 -0.32
N LEU A 164 5.01 -26.30 -0.88
CA LEU A 164 3.60 -26.71 -0.91
C LEU A 164 3.15 -27.24 -2.26
N LEU A 165 4.06 -27.46 -3.23
CA LEU A 165 3.70 -27.90 -4.58
C LEU A 165 2.95 -29.23 -4.59
N PHE A 166 3.27 -30.14 -3.67
CA PHE A 166 2.58 -31.43 -3.52
C PHE A 166 1.07 -31.28 -3.31
N LEU A 167 0.59 -30.15 -2.78
CA LEU A 167 -0.85 -29.89 -2.63
C LEU A 167 -1.55 -29.79 -3.99
N GLY A 168 -0.84 -29.34 -5.03
CA GLY A 168 -1.33 -29.29 -6.41
C GLY A 168 -1.76 -30.63 -6.98
N CYS A 169 -1.23 -31.74 -6.45
CA CYS A 169 -1.65 -33.10 -6.84
C CYS A 169 -3.10 -33.41 -6.44
N PHE A 170 -3.71 -32.63 -5.54
CA PHE A 170 -5.07 -32.86 -5.07
C PHE A 170 -6.05 -31.83 -5.65
N GLY A 171 -5.67 -31.15 -6.73
CA GLY A 171 -6.51 -30.21 -7.47
C GLY A 171 -7.42 -30.90 -8.49
N GLU A 172 -7.74 -30.21 -9.59
CA GLU A 172 -8.44 -30.81 -10.72
C GLU A 172 -7.53 -31.80 -11.48
N GLN A 173 -8.08 -32.96 -11.88
CA GLN A 173 -7.32 -34.10 -12.39
C GLN A 173 -6.29 -33.77 -13.48
N PRO A 174 -6.60 -32.99 -14.54
CA PRO A 174 -5.64 -32.71 -15.60
C PRO A 174 -4.37 -32.00 -15.08
N THR A 175 -4.54 -30.96 -14.27
CA THR A 175 -3.43 -30.21 -13.65
C THR A 175 -2.74 -30.98 -12.54
N ALA A 176 -3.50 -31.76 -11.76
CA ALA A 176 -2.97 -32.59 -10.69
C ALA A 176 -2.01 -33.65 -11.23
N THR A 177 -2.32 -34.28 -12.36
CA THR A 177 -1.43 -35.23 -13.02
C THR A 177 -0.13 -34.57 -13.46
N ILE A 178 -0.16 -33.37 -14.03
CA ILE A 178 1.06 -32.64 -14.42
C ILE A 178 1.95 -32.38 -13.21
N VAL A 179 1.37 -31.86 -12.12
CA VAL A 179 2.12 -31.62 -10.86
C VAL A 179 2.69 -32.92 -10.31
N ALA A 180 1.91 -34.00 -10.32
CA ALA A 180 2.35 -35.31 -9.83
C ALA A 180 3.51 -35.87 -10.66
N LYS A 181 3.41 -35.84 -12.00
CA LYS A 181 4.50 -36.25 -12.89
C LYS A 181 5.77 -35.45 -12.65
N TYR A 182 5.66 -34.13 -12.53
CA TYR A 182 6.78 -33.25 -12.22
C TYR A 182 7.51 -33.68 -10.94
N LEU A 183 6.76 -33.92 -9.86
CA LEU A 183 7.33 -34.35 -8.59
C LEU A 183 7.96 -35.76 -8.66
N ILE A 184 7.36 -36.68 -9.41
CA ILE A 184 7.91 -38.04 -9.56
C ILE A 184 9.21 -38.02 -10.35
N ILE A 185 9.26 -37.32 -11.49
CA ILE A 185 10.45 -37.20 -12.33
C ILE A 185 11.62 -36.60 -11.53
N LEU A 186 11.36 -35.50 -10.80
CA LEU A 186 12.35 -34.91 -9.90
C LEU A 186 12.79 -35.87 -8.80
N SER A 187 11.87 -36.65 -8.23
CA SER A 187 12.21 -37.62 -7.18
C SER A 187 13.12 -38.76 -7.65
N LEU A 188 13.19 -38.98 -8.97
CA LEU A 188 14.09 -39.93 -9.61
C LEU A 188 15.45 -39.31 -9.98
N GLY A 189 15.64 -38.01 -9.75
CA GLY A 189 16.87 -37.29 -10.09
C GLY A 189 16.96 -36.84 -11.54
N ASN A 190 15.83 -36.83 -12.26
CA ASN A 190 15.76 -36.40 -13.66
C ASN A 190 15.20 -34.96 -13.77
N ASP A 191 15.61 -34.25 -14.81
CA ASP A 191 15.04 -32.94 -15.16
C ASP A 191 13.76 -33.13 -16.00
N PRO A 192 12.60 -32.60 -15.58
CA PRO A 192 11.34 -32.76 -16.30
C PRO A 192 11.28 -31.86 -17.54
N SER A 193 10.87 -32.43 -18.67
CA SER A 193 10.50 -31.71 -19.89
C SER A 193 8.98 -31.53 -20.02
N VAL A 194 8.52 -30.62 -20.90
CA VAL A 194 7.08 -30.44 -21.15
C VAL A 194 6.49 -31.73 -21.74
N GLU A 195 7.23 -32.41 -22.60
CA GLU A 195 6.85 -33.67 -23.24
C GLU A 195 6.59 -34.76 -22.19
N ASP A 196 7.46 -34.92 -21.19
CA ASP A 196 7.29 -35.90 -20.12
C ASP A 196 6.02 -35.64 -19.29
N LEU A 197 5.77 -34.36 -19.00
CA LEU A 197 4.61 -33.94 -18.21
C LEU A 197 3.29 -34.10 -18.97
N MET A 198 3.33 -33.95 -20.30
CA MET A 198 2.18 -34.06 -21.19
C MET A 198 1.94 -35.49 -21.70
N GLU A 199 2.87 -36.42 -21.49
CA GLU A 199 2.69 -37.83 -21.89
C GLU A 199 1.36 -38.38 -21.35
N GLY A 200 0.59 -39.10 -22.17
CA GLY A 200 -0.70 -39.68 -21.76
C GLY A 200 -1.85 -38.67 -21.54
N GLN A 201 -1.59 -37.35 -21.60
CA GLN A 201 -2.66 -36.35 -21.57
C GLN A 201 -3.44 -36.36 -22.88
N LYS A 202 -4.74 -36.63 -22.78
CA LYS A 202 -5.65 -36.67 -23.95
C LYS A 202 -6.07 -35.28 -24.43
N ARG A 203 -5.84 -34.24 -23.63
CA ARG A 203 -6.31 -32.87 -23.90
C ARG A 203 -5.13 -31.91 -23.75
N LYS A 204 -5.11 -30.85 -24.58
CA LYS A 204 -4.14 -29.74 -24.48
C LYS A 204 -4.60 -28.63 -23.55
N SER A 205 -5.91 -28.52 -23.33
CA SER A 205 -6.52 -27.55 -22.43
C SER A 205 -7.83 -28.08 -21.86
N PHE A 206 -8.30 -27.48 -20.78
CA PHE A 206 -9.62 -27.78 -20.23
C PHE A 206 -10.24 -26.55 -19.56
N LYS A 207 -11.57 -26.57 -19.45
CA LYS A 207 -12.31 -25.54 -18.73
C LYS A 207 -12.34 -25.89 -17.24
N SER A 208 -11.68 -25.09 -16.40
CA SER A 208 -11.59 -25.31 -14.96
C SER A 208 -12.85 -24.83 -14.26
N THR A 209 -13.48 -25.72 -13.51
CA THR A 209 -14.64 -25.40 -12.67
C THR A 209 -14.22 -24.64 -11.41
N MET A 210 -12.97 -24.82 -10.97
CA MET A 210 -12.42 -24.17 -9.77
C MET A 210 -11.88 -22.76 -10.01
N HIS A 211 -11.56 -22.42 -11.26
CA HIS A 211 -10.94 -21.15 -11.64
C HIS A 211 -11.88 -20.20 -12.39
N ASN A 212 -13.15 -20.13 -11.97
CA ASN A 212 -14.19 -19.31 -12.59
C ASN A 212 -14.35 -19.63 -14.08
N ASP A 213 -14.44 -20.92 -14.42
CA ASP A 213 -14.72 -21.36 -15.78
C ASP A 213 -13.64 -20.96 -16.81
N LYS A 214 -12.43 -20.64 -16.36
CA LYS A 214 -11.30 -20.30 -17.24
C LYS A 214 -10.76 -21.54 -17.94
N THR A 215 -10.39 -21.36 -19.19
CA THR A 215 -9.63 -22.36 -19.95
C THR A 215 -8.19 -22.35 -19.47
N VAL A 216 -7.70 -23.49 -19.02
CA VAL A 216 -6.31 -23.71 -18.60
C VAL A 216 -5.59 -24.44 -19.73
N ASP A 217 -4.55 -23.82 -20.25
CA ASP A 217 -3.60 -24.45 -21.17
C ASP A 217 -2.62 -25.32 -20.37
N LEU A 218 -2.60 -26.62 -20.66
CA LEU A 218 -1.82 -27.61 -19.92
C LEU A 218 -0.34 -27.59 -20.31
N GLU A 219 -0.01 -27.31 -21.58
CA GLU A 219 1.37 -27.21 -22.04
C GLU A 219 2.03 -25.96 -21.43
N ALA A 220 1.32 -24.82 -21.45
CA ALA A 220 1.80 -23.59 -20.83
C ALA A 220 1.91 -23.72 -19.30
N PHE A 221 1.00 -24.47 -18.66
CA PHE A 221 1.10 -24.75 -17.23
C PHE A 221 2.30 -25.65 -16.88
N ALA A 222 2.58 -26.66 -17.71
CA ALA A 222 3.76 -27.52 -17.57
C ALA A 222 5.06 -26.71 -17.67
N ASP A 223 5.18 -25.88 -18.72
CA ASP A 223 6.32 -24.97 -18.91
C ASP A 223 6.48 -23.99 -17.73
N PHE A 224 5.37 -23.45 -17.23
CA PHE A 224 5.37 -22.58 -16.04
C PHE A 224 5.93 -23.28 -14.80
N LEU A 225 5.54 -24.55 -14.55
CA LEU A 225 6.04 -25.31 -13.41
C LEU A 225 7.55 -25.56 -13.54
N ILE A 226 8.03 -25.96 -14.71
CA ILE A 226 9.46 -26.19 -14.96
C ILE A 226 10.27 -24.92 -14.66
N LYS A 227 9.77 -23.74 -15.06
CA LYS A 227 10.45 -22.45 -14.83
C LYS A 227 10.36 -21.95 -13.39
N SER A 228 9.27 -22.27 -12.69
CA SER A 228 8.92 -21.62 -11.41
C SER A 228 9.22 -22.45 -10.16
N ALA A 229 9.21 -23.78 -10.29
CA ALA A 229 9.40 -24.70 -9.17
C ALA A 229 10.87 -25.03 -8.94
N LYS A 230 11.23 -25.25 -7.67
CA LYS A 230 12.57 -25.65 -7.26
C LYS A 230 12.68 -27.18 -7.12
N PRO A 231 13.84 -27.78 -7.44
CA PRO A 231 14.08 -29.21 -7.25
C PRO A 231 13.81 -29.69 -5.81
N ASP A 232 14.06 -28.84 -4.80
CA ASP A 232 13.89 -29.19 -3.38
C ASP A 232 12.45 -29.51 -2.95
N CYS A 233 11.44 -29.27 -3.79
CA CYS A 233 10.04 -29.57 -3.46
C CYS A 233 9.80 -31.07 -3.12
N VAL A 234 10.63 -31.98 -3.65
CA VAL A 234 10.56 -33.42 -3.36
C VAL A 234 11.27 -33.83 -2.06
N ASN A 235 12.08 -32.93 -1.47
CA ASN A 235 12.82 -33.21 -0.23
C ASN A 235 11.97 -33.00 1.04
N THR A 236 10.70 -32.61 0.89
CA THR A 236 9.81 -32.32 2.01
C THR A 236 9.26 -33.60 2.66
N ILE A 237 9.03 -33.55 3.98
CA ILE A 237 8.38 -34.65 4.70
C ILE A 237 6.96 -34.93 4.17
N HIS A 238 6.28 -33.89 3.68
CA HIS A 238 4.92 -34.01 3.16
C HIS A 238 4.86 -34.76 1.84
N PHE A 239 5.79 -34.48 0.91
CA PHE A 239 5.92 -35.26 -0.32
C PHE A 239 6.18 -36.74 0.00
N ARG A 240 7.14 -37.04 0.88
CA ARG A 240 7.48 -38.43 1.26
C ARG A 240 6.28 -39.18 1.83
N ARG A 241 5.49 -38.54 2.69
CA ARG A 241 4.27 -39.13 3.29
C ARG A 241 3.18 -39.43 2.27
N LEU A 242 3.06 -38.62 1.23
CA LEU A 242 2.01 -38.74 0.21
C LEU A 242 2.50 -39.38 -1.10
N ARG A 243 3.75 -39.85 -1.15
CA ARG A 243 4.39 -40.32 -2.38
C ARG A 243 3.58 -41.38 -3.11
N ASN A 244 3.03 -42.36 -2.39
CA ASN A 244 2.22 -43.41 -3.00
C ASN A 244 0.97 -42.85 -3.71
N ASN A 245 0.31 -41.85 -3.12
CA ASN A 245 -0.85 -41.20 -3.73
C ASN A 245 -0.43 -40.40 -4.96
N ILE A 246 0.70 -39.70 -4.86
CA ILE A 246 1.26 -38.91 -5.97
C ILE A 246 1.64 -39.81 -7.15
N VAL A 247 2.22 -40.99 -6.91
CA VAL A 247 2.50 -41.97 -7.97
C VAL A 247 1.21 -42.38 -8.69
N LYS A 248 0.15 -42.73 -7.96
CA LYS A 248 -1.14 -43.08 -8.57
C LYS A 248 -1.71 -41.93 -9.42
N ILE A 249 -1.67 -40.70 -8.90
CA ILE A 249 -2.15 -39.50 -9.61
C ILE A 249 -1.31 -39.21 -10.87
N SER A 250 0.00 -39.49 -10.83
CA SER A 250 0.89 -39.36 -12.00
C SER A 250 0.50 -40.31 -13.14
N CYS A 251 -0.15 -41.44 -12.80
CA CYS A 251 -0.74 -42.40 -13.74
C CYS A 251 -2.20 -42.07 -14.11
N HIS A 252 -2.59 -40.79 -14.02
CA HIS A 252 -3.93 -40.26 -14.35
C HIS A 252 -5.07 -40.62 -13.40
N ALA A 253 -4.79 -41.22 -12.23
CA ALA A 253 -5.83 -41.44 -11.22
C ALA A 253 -6.42 -40.10 -10.73
N ASP A 254 -7.75 -40.02 -10.70
CA ASP A 254 -8.46 -38.87 -10.14
C ASP A 254 -8.61 -39.06 -8.63
N PHE A 255 -8.05 -38.17 -7.83
CA PHE A 255 -8.11 -38.24 -6.37
C PHE A 255 -9.52 -38.08 -5.81
N TRP A 256 -10.38 -37.34 -6.50
CA TRP A 256 -11.72 -37.02 -6.02
C TRP A 256 -12.79 -37.96 -6.54
N ASN A 257 -12.52 -38.66 -7.64
CA ASN A 257 -13.36 -39.74 -8.14
C ASN A 257 -12.86 -41.06 -7.57
N LEU A 258 -13.61 -41.62 -6.61
CA LEU A 258 -13.24 -42.86 -5.92
C LEU A 258 -13.21 -44.03 -6.92
N THR A 259 -12.04 -44.30 -7.49
CA THR A 259 -11.76 -45.47 -8.31
C THR A 259 -11.16 -46.58 -7.46
N ILE A 260 -10.92 -47.75 -8.08
CA ILE A 260 -10.29 -48.90 -7.42
C ILE A 260 -8.86 -48.57 -6.93
N GLU A 261 -8.19 -47.58 -7.53
CA GLU A 261 -6.77 -47.27 -7.28
C GLU A 261 -6.54 -46.34 -6.08
N LEU A 262 -7.46 -45.40 -5.81
CA LEU A 262 -7.38 -44.44 -4.70
C LEU A 262 -8.55 -44.68 -3.74
N GLY A 263 -8.22 -45.25 -2.57
CA GLY A 263 -9.21 -45.70 -1.60
C GLY A 263 -9.74 -44.57 -0.70
N HIS A 264 -10.79 -44.89 0.05
CA HIS A 264 -11.35 -43.99 1.07
C HIS A 264 -10.33 -43.56 2.13
N GLU A 265 -9.38 -44.43 2.47
CA GLU A 265 -8.32 -44.15 3.46
C GLU A 265 -7.35 -43.06 2.99
N ASP A 266 -6.95 -43.10 1.71
CA ASP A 266 -6.07 -42.09 1.10
C ASP A 266 -6.72 -40.71 1.16
N ARG A 267 -8.01 -40.65 0.85
CA ARG A 267 -8.81 -39.42 0.93
C ARG A 267 -8.98 -38.94 2.36
N PHE A 268 -9.32 -39.83 3.29
CA PHE A 268 -9.50 -39.49 4.70
C PHE A 268 -8.21 -38.95 5.32
N PHE A 269 -7.07 -39.57 5.02
CA PHE A 269 -5.76 -39.11 5.46
C PHE A 269 -5.47 -37.69 4.98
N TYR A 270 -5.67 -37.42 3.68
CA TYR A 270 -5.48 -36.09 3.11
C TYR A 270 -6.38 -35.03 3.77
N LEU A 271 -7.68 -35.34 3.92
CA LEU A 271 -8.64 -34.41 4.50
C LEU A 271 -8.29 -34.02 5.94
N ASN A 272 -7.81 -34.97 6.74
CA ASN A 272 -7.45 -34.73 8.14
C ASN A 272 -6.15 -33.94 8.32
N HIS A 273 -5.18 -34.10 7.42
CA HIS A 273 -3.83 -33.56 7.62
C HIS A 273 -3.52 -32.33 6.75
N TYR A 274 -4.19 -32.16 5.61
CA TYR A 274 -3.78 -31.20 4.59
C TYR A 274 -4.92 -30.32 4.07
N ALA A 275 -6.16 -30.81 4.01
CA ALA A 275 -7.28 -30.02 3.49
C ALA A 275 -7.59 -28.75 4.31
N ALA A 276 -7.21 -28.74 5.59
CA ALA A 276 -7.35 -27.59 6.47
C ALA A 276 -6.22 -26.54 6.31
N LEU A 277 -5.30 -26.70 5.35
CA LEU A 277 -4.27 -25.69 5.10
C LEU A 277 -4.91 -24.42 4.51
N PRO A 278 -4.77 -23.26 5.20
CA PRO A 278 -5.38 -22.03 4.74
C PRO A 278 -4.71 -21.53 3.46
N SER A 279 -5.51 -20.95 2.56
CA SER A 279 -4.99 -20.12 1.46
C SER A 279 -4.16 -18.96 1.99
N THR A 280 -3.30 -18.37 1.15
CA THR A 280 -2.49 -17.17 1.51
C THR A 280 -3.34 -16.05 2.08
N MET A 281 -4.58 -15.91 1.60
CA MET A 281 -5.51 -14.88 2.07
C MET A 281 -6.04 -15.17 3.47
N GLU A 282 -6.35 -16.42 3.83
CA GLU A 282 -6.74 -16.75 5.20
C GLU A 282 -5.56 -16.61 6.17
N GLY A 283 -4.33 -16.93 5.73
CA GLY A 283 -3.12 -16.60 6.48
C GLY A 283 -2.95 -15.10 6.72
N VAL A 284 -3.16 -14.27 5.69
CA VAL A 284 -3.13 -12.80 5.82
C VAL A 284 -4.30 -12.28 6.66
N LYS A 285 -5.51 -12.80 6.51
CA LYS A 285 -6.69 -12.44 7.33
C LYS A 285 -6.47 -12.80 8.79
N GLN A 286 -5.86 -13.95 9.07
CA GLN A 286 -5.47 -14.34 10.41
C GLN A 286 -4.45 -13.35 10.96
N SER A 287 -3.39 -13.03 10.22
CA SER A 287 -2.42 -11.99 10.59
C SER A 287 -3.06 -10.62 10.82
N VAL A 288 -4.01 -10.20 9.97
CA VAL A 288 -4.75 -8.92 10.11
C VAL A 288 -5.70 -8.95 11.30
N LYS A 289 -6.42 -10.06 11.55
CA LYS A 289 -7.26 -10.25 12.74
C LYS A 289 -6.40 -10.19 14.02
N MET A 290 -5.21 -10.78 13.98
CA MET A 290 -4.23 -10.75 15.07
C MET A 290 -3.63 -9.35 15.28
N VAL A 291 -3.28 -8.65 14.20
CA VAL A 291 -2.90 -7.22 14.21
C VAL A 291 -4.02 -6.37 14.82
N ARG A 292 -5.29 -6.63 14.47
CA ARG A 292 -6.45 -5.95 15.08
C ARG A 292 -6.62 -6.30 16.56
N LEU A 293 -6.39 -7.53 16.96
CA LEU A 293 -6.34 -7.96 18.37
C LEU A 293 -5.21 -7.23 19.12
N CYS A 294 -4.02 -7.12 18.54
CA CYS A 294 -2.90 -6.35 19.10
C CYS A 294 -3.21 -4.84 19.16
N LYS A 295 -3.89 -4.25 18.16
CA LYS A 295 -4.36 -2.85 18.20
C LYS A 295 -5.38 -2.64 19.32
N ARG A 296 -6.29 -3.60 19.54
CA ARG A 296 -7.25 -3.57 20.66
C ARG A 296 -6.56 -3.58 22.03
N THR A 297 -5.33 -4.11 22.13
CA THR A 297 -4.51 -4.04 23.36
C THR A 297 -3.77 -2.71 23.56
N GLY A 298 -4.00 -1.69 22.71
CA GLY A 298 -3.43 -0.34 22.87
C GLY A 298 -1.93 -0.22 22.56
N LYS A 299 -1.33 -1.24 21.92
CA LYS A 299 0.08 -1.21 21.53
C LYS A 299 0.31 -0.25 20.34
N LYS A 300 1.44 0.46 20.34
CA LYS A 300 1.86 1.35 19.25
C LYS A 300 1.96 0.59 17.91
N ASP A 301 1.64 1.25 16.79
CA ASP A 301 1.53 0.64 15.45
C ASP A 301 2.81 -0.09 14.98
N GLN A 302 3.99 0.37 15.42
CA GLN A 302 5.26 -0.33 15.17
C GLN A 302 5.28 -1.72 15.84
N ASN A 303 4.87 -1.83 17.10
CA ASN A 303 4.81 -3.10 17.81
C ASN A 303 3.74 -4.03 17.24
N VAL A 304 2.60 -3.47 16.81
CA VAL A 304 1.54 -4.23 16.13
C VAL A 304 2.06 -4.86 14.83
N THR A 305 2.87 -4.13 14.07
CA THR A 305 3.48 -4.60 12.82
C THR A 305 4.53 -5.67 13.09
N VAL A 306 5.36 -5.49 14.13
CA VAL A 306 6.36 -6.49 14.57
C VAL A 306 5.69 -7.78 15.04
N TYR A 307 4.61 -7.73 15.82
CA TYR A 307 3.85 -8.92 16.23
C TYR A 307 3.13 -9.62 15.06
N GLY A 308 2.67 -8.86 14.06
CA GLY A 308 2.10 -9.40 12.83
C GLY A 308 3.14 -10.09 11.93
N LEU A 309 4.38 -9.60 11.93
CA LEU A 309 5.51 -10.14 11.17
C LEU A 309 6.19 -11.33 11.88
N ALA A 310 6.33 -11.30 13.21
CA ALA A 310 7.02 -12.31 14.01
C ALA A 310 6.30 -13.68 14.09
N ARG A 311 5.07 -13.78 13.56
CA ARG A 311 4.27 -15.03 13.54
C ARG A 311 3.84 -15.46 12.14
N GLY A 312 4.43 -14.88 11.08
CA GLY A 312 4.39 -15.46 9.73
C GLY A 312 5.19 -16.78 9.65
N PRO A 313 5.12 -17.52 8.53
CA PRO A 313 5.83 -18.81 8.39
C PRO A 313 7.32 -18.65 8.74
N LEU A 314 7.76 -19.53 9.63
CA LEU A 314 8.79 -19.29 10.66
C LEU A 314 10.25 -19.34 10.20
N ASP A 315 10.55 -19.45 8.90
CA ASP A 315 11.88 -19.93 8.47
C ASP A 315 12.89 -18.86 8.02
N ILE A 316 12.59 -17.56 8.11
CA ILE A 316 13.48 -16.52 7.54
C ILE A 316 14.08 -15.54 8.56
N LYS A 317 13.65 -15.50 9.83
CA LYS A 317 14.14 -14.43 10.75
C LYS A 317 14.56 -14.85 12.16
N CYS A 318 14.74 -16.14 12.40
CA CYS A 318 15.31 -16.64 13.66
C CYS A 318 16.60 -17.43 13.42
N LYS A 319 17.52 -16.86 12.63
CA LYS A 319 18.97 -17.13 12.78
C LYS A 319 19.57 -15.89 13.43
N GLU A 320 20.02 -16.06 14.67
CA GLU A 320 20.55 -15.07 15.66
C GLU A 320 21.76 -14.25 15.16
N PRO A 321 22.31 -13.25 15.90
CA PRO A 321 21.88 -12.56 17.13
C PRO A 321 21.96 -11.03 16.95
N ASN A 322 20.87 -10.34 16.63
CA ASN A 322 20.80 -8.88 16.69
C ASN A 322 19.36 -8.45 17.05
N LEU A 323 18.81 -9.07 18.10
CA LEU A 323 17.72 -8.44 18.83
C LEU A 323 18.31 -7.18 19.44
N LEU A 324 18.05 -6.05 18.77
CA LEU A 324 18.33 -4.69 19.21
C LEU A 324 18.13 -4.62 20.73
N SER A 325 19.18 -4.23 21.46
CA SER A 325 19.06 -3.81 22.84
C SER A 325 17.94 -2.76 22.90
N CYS A 326 17.00 -2.95 23.83
CA CYS A 326 15.89 -2.02 24.00
C CYS A 326 16.47 -0.73 24.60
N SER A 327 16.87 0.21 23.74
CA SER A 327 17.42 1.52 24.11
C SER A 327 16.46 2.39 24.93
N TYR A 328 15.28 1.89 25.30
CA TYR A 328 14.25 2.63 26.02
C TYR A 328 14.60 2.89 27.49
N GLU A 329 15.30 1.95 28.14
CA GLU A 329 15.80 2.18 29.49
C GLU A 329 16.81 3.32 29.47
N ASP A 330 17.82 3.23 28.59
CA ASP A 330 18.85 4.26 28.40
C ASP A 330 18.25 5.64 28.02
N GLU A 331 17.27 5.68 27.11
CA GLU A 331 16.58 6.92 26.69
C GLU A 331 15.81 7.57 27.86
N MET A 332 15.28 6.76 28.78
CA MET A 332 14.55 7.25 29.95
C MET A 332 15.49 7.71 31.07
N THR A 333 16.68 7.12 31.18
CA THR A 333 17.75 7.60 32.08
C THR A 333 18.31 8.94 31.60
N GLU A 334 18.62 9.07 30.30
CA GLU A 334 19.11 10.34 29.72
C GLU A 334 18.08 11.48 29.85
N ARG A 335 16.79 11.19 29.63
CA ARG A 335 15.72 12.19 29.82
C ARG A 335 15.55 12.64 31.26
N ARG A 336 15.86 11.80 32.25
CA ARG A 336 15.85 12.19 33.67
C ARG A 336 17.04 13.10 33.97
N ALA A 337 18.25 12.68 33.61
CA ALA A 337 19.45 13.48 33.79
C ALA A 337 19.32 14.88 33.17
N SER A 338 18.78 14.97 31.94
CA SER A 338 18.54 16.23 31.25
C SER A 338 17.53 17.15 31.96
N LYS A 339 16.48 16.58 32.57
CA LYS A 339 15.45 17.35 33.30
C LYS A 339 15.91 17.75 34.70
N GLU A 340 16.70 16.92 35.38
CA GLU A 340 17.32 17.25 36.66
C GLU A 340 18.35 18.37 36.52
N SER A 341 19.19 18.32 35.49
CA SER A 341 20.08 19.44 35.15
C SER A 341 19.31 20.72 34.81
N ALA A 342 18.18 20.62 34.11
CA ALA A 342 17.36 21.79 33.77
C ALA A 342 16.61 22.41 34.97
N ALA A 343 16.24 21.61 35.98
CA ALA A 343 15.63 22.09 37.22
C ALA A 343 16.68 22.75 38.14
N SER A 344 17.86 22.13 38.27
CA SER A 344 18.98 22.66 39.04
C SER A 344 19.48 24.00 38.48
N ALA A 345 19.54 24.13 37.14
CA ALA A 345 19.89 25.39 36.48
C ALA A 345 18.88 26.53 36.70
N LYS A 346 17.65 26.23 37.14
CA LYS A 346 16.59 27.21 37.44
C LYS A 346 16.45 27.52 38.93
N GLY A 347 17.27 26.91 39.80
CA GLY A 347 17.15 27.05 41.25
C GLY A 347 15.85 26.48 41.83
N GLU A 348 15.16 25.62 41.08
CA GLU A 348 13.93 24.95 41.51
C GLU A 348 14.28 23.57 42.06
N GLU A 349 13.73 23.20 43.22
CA GLU A 349 13.82 21.82 43.71
C GLU A 349 13.14 20.87 42.72
N SER A 350 13.90 19.85 42.28
CA SER A 350 13.36 18.74 41.51
C SER A 350 12.18 18.13 42.27
N ARG A 351 10.99 18.08 41.64
CA ARG A 351 9.80 17.41 42.20
C ARG A 351 9.95 15.89 42.37
N TYR A 352 11.12 15.32 42.06
CA TYR A 352 11.47 13.92 42.25
C TYR A 352 12.61 13.79 43.28
N GLY A 353 12.34 14.20 44.52
CA GLY A 353 13.25 13.99 45.66
C GLY A 353 13.08 12.65 46.39
N GLY A 354 12.30 11.71 45.83
CA GLY A 354 12.12 10.37 46.41
C GLY A 354 12.73 9.31 45.50
N GLU A 355 13.46 8.36 46.08
CA GLU A 355 13.79 7.10 45.40
C GLU A 355 12.51 6.55 44.75
N TYR A 356 12.50 6.47 43.43
CA TYR A 356 11.45 5.77 42.72
C TYR A 356 11.67 4.28 42.95
N ASN A 357 11.12 3.76 44.04
CA ASN A 357 10.75 2.36 44.09
C ASN A 357 9.56 2.20 43.15
N GLU A 358 9.77 1.44 42.09
CA GLU A 358 8.69 1.11 41.16
C GLU A 358 7.60 0.41 41.95
N ASP A 359 6.51 1.14 42.22
CA ASP A 359 5.30 0.55 42.74
C ASP A 359 4.69 -0.30 41.63
N LEU A 360 5.13 -1.55 41.56
CA LEU A 360 4.60 -2.56 40.64
C LEU A 360 3.10 -2.81 40.85
N SER A 361 2.48 -2.28 41.93
CA SER A 361 1.02 -2.29 42.09
C SER A 361 0.31 -1.20 41.28
N ARG A 362 1.04 -0.21 40.75
CA ARG A 362 0.50 0.92 39.98
C ARG A 362 0.77 0.86 38.47
N GLY A 363 0.83 -0.35 37.93
CA GLY A 363 0.41 -0.64 36.55
C GLY A 363 -0.34 -1.98 36.48
N PRO A 364 -1.38 -2.18 35.65
CA PRO A 364 -2.27 -1.26 34.94
C PRO A 364 -3.67 -1.25 35.60
N VAL A 365 -3.94 -0.27 36.47
CA VAL A 365 -5.21 -0.12 37.22
C VAL A 365 -6.44 0.19 36.34
N ARG A 366 -6.30 0.25 35.01
CA ARG A 366 -7.45 0.34 34.09
C ARG A 366 -7.98 -1.02 33.63
N LEU A 367 -7.16 -2.07 33.61
CA LEU A 367 -7.59 -3.39 33.12
C LEU A 367 -8.38 -4.16 34.17
N GLU A 368 -7.98 -4.09 35.45
CA GLU A 368 -8.71 -4.75 36.54
C GLU A 368 -10.04 -4.05 36.86
N ASN A 369 -10.10 -2.71 36.76
CA ASN A 369 -11.36 -1.96 36.91
C ASN A 369 -12.30 -2.19 35.74
N VAL A 370 -11.79 -2.28 34.50
CA VAL A 370 -12.60 -2.63 33.33
C VAL A 370 -13.04 -4.09 33.40
N LEU A 371 -12.20 -5.04 33.82
CA LEU A 371 -12.61 -6.43 34.05
C LEU A 371 -13.62 -6.55 35.20
N LYS A 372 -13.41 -5.87 36.34
CA LYS A 372 -14.36 -5.86 37.46
C LYS A 372 -15.68 -5.16 37.08
N HIS A 373 -15.66 -4.10 36.26
CA HIS A 373 -16.88 -3.51 35.72
C HIS A 373 -17.54 -4.39 34.66
N SER A 374 -16.78 -5.06 33.79
CA SER A 374 -17.32 -5.97 32.78
C SER A 374 -17.91 -7.22 33.42
N LEU A 375 -17.27 -7.75 34.47
CA LEU A 375 -17.76 -8.86 35.28
C LEU A 375 -18.94 -8.44 36.14
N ARG A 376 -18.97 -7.23 36.72
CA ARG A 376 -20.16 -6.68 37.40
C ARG A 376 -21.31 -6.43 36.43
N LEU A 377 -21.04 -5.95 35.21
CA LEU A 377 -22.04 -5.76 34.16
C LEU A 377 -22.55 -7.10 33.65
N TYR A 378 -21.69 -8.11 33.52
CA TYR A 378 -22.06 -9.48 33.15
C TYR A 378 -22.89 -10.14 34.25
N LYS A 379 -22.50 -10.01 35.52
CA LYS A 379 -23.28 -10.50 36.68
C LYS A 379 -24.60 -9.76 36.82
N TYR A 380 -24.61 -8.44 36.63
CA TYR A 380 -25.83 -7.63 36.60
C TYR A 380 -26.74 -8.02 35.42
N VAL A 381 -26.20 -8.28 34.23
CA VAL A 381 -26.96 -8.75 33.07
C VAL A 381 -27.47 -10.19 33.26
N GLU A 382 -26.74 -11.07 33.94
CA GLU A 382 -27.21 -12.40 34.32
C GLU A 382 -28.28 -12.37 35.42
N GLU A 383 -28.11 -11.55 36.45
CA GLU A 383 -29.08 -11.34 37.53
C GLU A 383 -30.34 -10.61 37.00
N GLN A 384 -30.23 -9.80 35.95
CA GLN A 384 -31.35 -9.13 35.27
C GLN A 384 -32.04 -10.01 34.21
N LYS A 385 -31.51 -11.20 33.86
CA LYS A 385 -32.30 -12.22 33.13
C LYS A 385 -33.46 -12.78 33.96
N ALA A 386 -33.50 -12.48 35.26
CA ALA A 386 -34.62 -12.78 36.15
C ALA A 386 -35.68 -11.65 36.23
N VAL A 387 -35.51 -10.54 35.49
CA VAL A 387 -36.47 -9.43 35.48
C VAL A 387 -37.33 -9.49 34.22
N ASP A 388 -38.63 -9.32 34.41
CA ASP A 388 -39.67 -9.42 33.39
C ASP A 388 -39.35 -8.55 32.16
N LYS A 389 -39.57 -9.15 30.98
CA LYS A 389 -39.13 -8.69 29.66
C LYS A 389 -39.68 -7.30 29.32
N GLU A 390 -40.83 -6.94 29.88
CA GLU A 390 -41.47 -5.64 29.70
C GLU A 390 -40.74 -4.50 30.43
N GLU A 391 -40.17 -4.76 31.61
CA GLU A 391 -39.43 -3.74 32.36
C GLU A 391 -38.08 -3.41 31.69
N TYR A 392 -37.44 -4.43 31.12
CA TYR A 392 -36.22 -4.26 30.31
C TYR A 392 -36.48 -3.35 29.09
N GLN A 393 -37.58 -3.58 28.36
CA GLN A 393 -37.91 -2.75 27.21
C GLN A 393 -38.26 -1.31 27.60
N ARG A 394 -38.96 -1.11 28.72
CA ARG A 394 -39.29 0.23 29.25
C ARG A 394 -38.03 1.05 29.56
N LYS A 395 -37.07 0.44 30.26
CA LYS A 395 -35.80 1.10 30.65
C LYS A 395 -34.92 1.36 29.44
N LEU A 396 -34.82 0.42 28.50
CA LEU A 396 -34.08 0.60 27.24
C LEU A 396 -34.64 1.77 26.43
N LYS A 397 -35.97 1.93 26.37
CA LYS A 397 -36.64 3.01 25.65
C LYS A 397 -36.36 4.38 26.27
N ILE A 398 -36.34 4.49 27.60
CA ILE A 398 -35.98 5.71 28.34
C ILE A 398 -34.50 6.07 28.15
N THR A 399 -33.60 5.09 28.21
CA THR A 399 -32.17 5.32 27.98
C THR A 399 -31.88 5.72 26.53
N MET A 400 -32.56 5.12 25.56
CA MET A 400 -32.48 5.52 24.15
C MET A 400 -33.03 6.94 23.92
N ALA A 401 -34.15 7.29 24.54
CA ALA A 401 -34.70 8.66 24.49
C ALA A 401 -33.71 9.69 25.06
N ASN A 402 -33.11 9.41 26.22
CA ASN A 402 -32.11 10.29 26.85
C ASN A 402 -30.81 10.44 26.03
N LEU A 403 -30.43 9.40 25.27
CA LEU A 403 -29.29 9.43 24.36
C LEU A 403 -29.63 10.20 23.07
N CYS A 404 -30.85 10.08 22.57
CA CYS A 404 -31.34 10.85 21.43
C CYS A 404 -31.49 12.35 21.78
N ASP A 405 -32.06 12.70 22.93
CA ASP A 405 -32.25 14.09 23.36
C ASP A 405 -30.93 14.87 23.57
N LYS A 406 -29.88 14.20 24.08
CA LYS A 406 -28.54 14.82 24.20
C LYS A 406 -27.81 14.97 22.86
N SER A 407 -28.18 14.20 21.84
CA SER A 407 -27.60 14.30 20.49
C SER A 407 -28.35 15.28 19.56
N ALA A 408 -29.63 15.52 19.85
CA ALA A 408 -30.56 16.24 18.97
C ALA A 408 -30.48 17.78 19.05
N HIS A 409 -30.02 18.36 20.16
CA HIS A 409 -30.17 19.81 20.36
C HIS A 409 -29.02 20.71 19.89
N VAL A 410 -27.82 20.18 19.59
CA VAL A 410 -26.67 21.01 19.14
C VAL A 410 -26.11 20.57 17.78
N SER A 411 -26.14 19.27 17.46
CA SER A 411 -25.55 18.75 16.21
C SER A 411 -26.50 18.83 15.01
N THR A 412 -27.81 18.67 15.20
CA THR A 412 -28.76 18.47 14.11
C THR A 412 -29.07 19.78 13.39
N ARG A 413 -29.17 20.91 14.12
CA ARG A 413 -29.46 22.23 13.53
C ARG A 413 -28.25 22.80 12.77
N GLN A 414 -27.04 22.68 13.31
CA GLN A 414 -25.81 23.06 12.61
C GLN A 414 -25.52 22.18 11.39
N ASN A 415 -25.76 20.86 11.48
CA ASN A 415 -25.61 19.97 10.33
C ASN A 415 -26.71 20.16 9.28
N GLN A 416 -27.94 20.53 9.67
CA GLN A 416 -29.03 20.85 8.74
C GLN A 416 -28.80 22.20 8.04
N GLU A 417 -28.34 23.22 8.76
CA GLU A 417 -27.98 24.52 8.18
C GLU A 417 -26.76 24.39 7.25
N TYR A 418 -25.75 23.62 7.63
CA TYR A 418 -24.61 23.30 6.77
C TYR A 418 -25.00 22.46 5.55
N ALA A 419 -25.83 21.41 5.73
CA ALA A 419 -26.35 20.63 4.63
C ALA A 419 -27.21 21.47 3.68
N ALA A 420 -28.03 22.39 4.19
CA ALA A 420 -28.79 23.34 3.38
C ALA A 420 -27.88 24.32 2.63
N GLN A 421 -26.81 24.83 3.26
CA GLN A 421 -25.82 25.69 2.59
C GLN A 421 -25.09 24.94 1.47
N VAL A 422 -24.63 23.72 1.72
CA VAL A 422 -23.99 22.86 0.70
C VAL A 422 -24.98 22.52 -0.42
N THR A 423 -26.23 22.22 -0.07
CA THR A 423 -27.28 21.92 -1.06
C THR A 423 -27.62 23.12 -1.93
N ASN A 424 -27.66 24.32 -1.34
CA ASN A 424 -27.90 25.58 -2.06
C ASN A 424 -26.70 26.01 -2.92
N ALA A 425 -25.49 25.52 -2.61
CA ALA A 425 -24.31 25.73 -3.44
C ALA A 425 -24.30 24.84 -4.69
N PHE A 426 -25.07 23.75 -4.71
CA PHE A 426 -25.25 22.95 -5.92
C PHE A 426 -26.02 23.76 -6.98
N GLY A 427 -25.36 24.04 -8.10
CA GLY A 427 -25.92 24.74 -9.27
C GLY A 427 -25.42 26.17 -9.44
N MET A 428 -24.67 26.69 -8.46
CA MET A 428 -23.98 27.97 -8.59
C MET A 428 -22.67 27.81 -9.38
N ASN A 429 -22.29 28.86 -10.14
CA ASN A 429 -21.01 28.88 -10.86
C ASN A 429 -19.84 28.93 -9.87
N HIS A 430 -19.29 27.78 -9.52
CA HIS A 430 -18.12 27.63 -8.64
C HIS A 430 -16.93 28.42 -9.20
N ARG A 431 -16.36 29.32 -8.37
CA ARG A 431 -15.21 30.14 -8.75
C ARG A 431 -13.93 29.51 -8.19
N ARG A 432 -13.21 28.78 -9.04
CA ARG A 432 -11.95 28.08 -8.68
C ARG A 432 -11.01 28.96 -7.86
N SER A 433 -10.57 28.45 -6.71
CA SER A 433 -9.55 29.06 -5.87
C SER A 433 -8.18 29.09 -6.56
N ALA A 434 -7.25 29.88 -6.02
CA ALA A 434 -5.88 29.96 -6.54
C ALA A 434 -5.18 28.59 -6.57
N ARG A 435 -5.53 27.67 -5.67
CA ARG A 435 -4.99 26.30 -5.65
C ARG A 435 -5.64 25.41 -6.71
N GLU A 436 -6.95 25.50 -6.89
CA GLU A 436 -7.69 24.72 -7.90
C GLU A 436 -7.38 25.17 -9.33
N LYS A 437 -6.82 26.37 -9.50
CA LYS A 437 -6.29 26.88 -10.77
C LYS A 437 -4.88 26.42 -11.08
N GLN A 438 -4.14 25.90 -10.10
CA GLN A 438 -2.82 25.32 -10.33
C GLN A 438 -2.99 23.90 -10.87
N GLN A 439 -2.65 23.70 -12.14
CA GLN A 439 -2.44 22.38 -12.72
C GLN A 439 -0.94 22.05 -12.64
N GLY A 440 -0.61 20.83 -12.21
CA GLY A 440 0.73 20.34 -11.92
C GLY A 440 0.99 20.12 -10.42
N VAL A 441 1.54 18.94 -10.11
CA VAL A 441 2.22 18.69 -8.83
C VAL A 441 3.56 19.44 -8.86
N ASP A 442 3.57 20.70 -8.41
CA ASP A 442 4.79 21.54 -8.23
C ASP A 442 5.86 20.93 -7.29
N ILE A 443 5.62 19.73 -6.76
CA ILE A 443 6.61 18.97 -5.99
C ILE A 443 6.69 17.57 -6.60
N THR A 444 7.19 17.50 -7.83
CA THR A 444 7.79 16.29 -8.38
C THR A 444 8.99 15.88 -7.51
N PRO A 445 9.40 14.60 -7.49
CA PRO A 445 10.57 14.11 -6.75
C PRO A 445 11.90 14.85 -7.03
N HIS A 446 11.95 15.73 -8.05
CA HIS A 446 13.05 16.65 -8.36
C HIS A 446 13.41 17.66 -7.25
N VAL A 447 12.67 17.72 -6.13
CA VAL A 447 13.00 18.60 -4.99
C VAL A 447 13.99 17.97 -4.01
N ALA A 448 14.36 16.70 -4.17
CA ALA A 448 15.45 16.12 -3.39
C ALA A 448 16.78 16.83 -3.72
N GLY A 449 17.31 17.61 -2.77
CA GLY A 449 18.58 18.35 -2.90
C GLY A 449 18.47 19.81 -3.36
N ARG A 450 17.26 20.34 -3.66
CA ARG A 450 17.06 21.74 -4.04
C ARG A 450 16.72 22.64 -2.85
N ILE A 451 17.29 23.84 -2.83
CA ILE A 451 17.06 24.87 -1.82
C ILE A 451 15.91 25.79 -2.23
N VAL A 452 14.94 25.99 -1.33
CA VAL A 452 13.79 26.89 -1.55
C VAL A 452 14.08 28.24 -0.90
N PHE A 453 14.22 29.30 -1.69
CA PHE A 453 14.57 30.62 -1.17
C PHE A 453 13.61 31.13 -0.08
N ALA A 454 12.31 30.86 -0.21
CA ALA A 454 11.30 31.28 0.77
C ALA A 454 11.44 30.59 2.14
N LYS A 455 12.21 29.51 2.24
CA LYS A 455 12.48 28.78 3.49
C LYS A 455 13.82 29.14 4.13
N CYS A 456 14.67 29.88 3.43
CA CYS A 456 15.96 30.35 3.93
C CYS A 456 15.77 31.70 4.63
N LEU A 457 15.93 31.73 5.95
CA LEU A 457 15.89 32.97 6.71
C LEU A 457 17.22 33.71 6.60
N LYS A 458 17.17 35.04 6.46
CA LYS A 458 18.35 35.92 6.35
C LYS A 458 19.40 35.65 7.44
N GLY A 459 18.97 35.58 8.70
CA GLY A 459 19.87 35.42 9.84
C GLY A 459 20.62 34.08 9.86
N GLU A 460 20.05 33.02 9.28
CA GLU A 460 20.61 31.67 9.32
C GLU A 460 21.39 31.31 8.05
N ASN A 461 21.12 32.00 6.93
CA ASN A 461 21.61 31.62 5.61
C ASN A 461 22.46 32.70 4.92
N MET A 462 22.81 33.80 5.59
CA MET A 462 23.63 34.86 4.98
C MET A 462 24.96 34.30 4.45
N ASN A 463 25.75 33.63 5.30
CA ASN A 463 27.05 33.08 4.92
C ASN A 463 26.92 32.01 3.82
N ALA A 464 25.87 31.17 3.88
CA ALA A 464 25.63 30.16 2.86
C ALA A 464 25.30 30.79 1.48
N MET A 465 24.55 31.91 1.45
CA MET A 465 24.30 32.65 0.21
C MET A 465 25.56 33.31 -0.34
N VAL A 466 26.48 33.76 0.51
CA VAL A 466 27.78 34.30 0.08
C VAL A 466 28.63 33.22 -0.56
N LEU A 467 28.77 32.07 0.10
CA LEU A 467 29.51 30.92 -0.42
C LEU A 467 28.96 30.46 -1.78
N GLU A 468 27.64 30.42 -1.92
CA GLU A 468 26.99 30.07 -3.18
C GLU A 468 27.21 31.13 -4.27
N ALA A 469 27.17 32.42 -3.94
CA ALA A 469 27.46 33.48 -4.89
C ALA A 469 28.93 33.49 -5.35
N VAL A 470 29.87 33.15 -4.45
CA VAL A 470 31.29 32.93 -4.79
C VAL A 470 31.45 31.74 -5.73
N ALA A 471 30.85 30.59 -5.39
CA ALA A 471 30.91 29.37 -6.20
C ALA A 471 30.29 29.54 -7.60
N ARG A 472 29.35 30.49 -7.75
CA ARG A 472 28.72 30.85 -9.03
C ARG A 472 29.38 32.01 -9.75
N GLU A 473 30.43 32.60 -9.17
CA GLU A 473 31.13 33.77 -9.72
C GLU A 473 30.23 35.00 -9.91
N LEU A 474 29.29 35.23 -8.99
CA LEU A 474 28.28 36.30 -9.08
C LEU A 474 28.62 37.56 -8.28
N LEU A 475 29.73 37.57 -7.54
CA LEU A 475 30.18 38.74 -6.78
C LEU A 475 30.92 39.74 -7.68
N SER A 476 30.80 41.02 -7.34
CA SER A 476 31.63 42.07 -7.94
C SER A 476 33.11 41.85 -7.60
N GLU A 477 34.03 42.38 -8.39
CA GLU A 477 35.48 42.30 -8.10
C GLU A 477 35.82 42.86 -6.71
N THR A 478 35.13 43.92 -6.30
CA THR A 478 35.28 44.54 -4.98
C THR A 478 34.77 43.67 -3.84
N ASP A 479 33.63 43.00 -4.00
CA ASP A 479 33.08 42.11 -2.97
C ASP A 479 33.82 40.77 -2.92
N LYS A 480 34.35 40.31 -4.06
CA LYS A 480 35.21 39.13 -4.13
C LYS A 480 36.54 39.37 -3.41
N ALA A 481 37.20 40.51 -3.67
CA ALA A 481 38.41 40.89 -2.95
C ALA A 481 38.16 41.05 -1.44
N ALA A 482 37.03 41.65 -1.04
CA ALA A 482 36.65 41.74 0.36
C ALA A 482 36.44 40.36 1.01
N TYR A 483 35.78 39.44 0.30
CA TYR A 483 35.58 38.07 0.77
C TYR A 483 36.91 37.32 0.94
N ASP A 484 37.82 37.40 -0.04
CA ASP A 484 39.13 36.74 -0.02
C ASP A 484 40.04 37.28 1.09
N GLU A 485 39.89 38.56 1.45
CA GLU A 485 40.58 39.20 2.59
C GLU A 485 39.89 38.98 3.95
N GLY A 486 38.78 38.22 4.00
CA GLY A 486 38.01 37.98 5.22
C GLY A 486 37.27 39.21 5.74
N LYS A 487 37.05 40.22 4.90
CA LYS A 487 36.33 41.46 5.23
C LYS A 487 34.82 41.30 4.96
N PRO A 488 33.96 42.08 5.64
CA PRO A 488 32.53 42.08 5.38
C PRO A 488 32.23 42.49 3.94
N ILE A 489 31.51 41.66 3.20
CA ILE A 489 31.01 42.02 1.88
C ILE A 489 29.89 43.07 1.99
N SER A 490 29.79 43.95 0.99
CA SER A 490 28.81 45.06 1.01
C SER A 490 27.41 44.64 0.56
N ILE A 491 27.30 43.50 -0.13
CA ILE A 491 26.06 43.00 -0.71
C ILE A 491 25.11 42.46 0.36
N ASN A 492 23.85 42.89 0.30
CA ASN A 492 22.81 42.42 1.20
C ASN A 492 22.17 41.09 0.73
N TYR A 493 21.51 40.39 1.67
CA TYR A 493 20.86 39.10 1.43
C TYR A 493 19.87 39.07 0.25
N SER A 494 19.09 40.14 0.07
CA SER A 494 18.09 40.22 -1.00
C SER A 494 18.76 40.31 -2.37
N THR A 495 19.86 41.05 -2.45
CA THR A 495 20.67 41.16 -3.67
C THR A 495 21.33 39.82 -4.01
N LEU A 496 21.95 39.14 -3.03
CA LEU A 496 22.51 37.78 -3.25
C LEU A 496 21.46 36.80 -3.77
N ARG A 497 20.28 36.81 -3.15
CA ARG A 497 19.16 35.96 -3.55
C ARG A 497 18.74 36.21 -5.01
N ASN A 498 18.66 37.48 -5.42
CA ASN A 498 18.28 37.83 -6.78
C ASN A 498 19.36 37.43 -7.79
N LEU A 499 20.63 37.68 -7.48
CA LEU A 499 21.76 37.27 -8.31
C LEU A 499 21.76 35.76 -8.57
N ILE A 500 21.59 34.95 -7.52
CA ILE A 500 21.51 33.49 -7.65
C ILE A 500 20.27 33.07 -8.46
N ALA A 501 19.11 33.71 -8.23
CA ALA A 501 17.90 33.40 -8.98
C ALA A 501 18.03 33.73 -10.47
N ASP A 502 18.66 34.85 -10.81
CA ASP A 502 18.90 35.27 -12.19
C ASP A 502 19.92 34.38 -12.90
N ASP A 503 20.98 33.94 -12.21
CA ASP A 503 21.94 32.94 -12.72
C ASP A 503 21.24 31.59 -13.01
N VAL A 504 20.40 31.11 -12.09
CA VAL A 504 19.64 29.86 -12.28
C VAL A 504 18.73 29.93 -13.51
N VAL A 505 18.04 31.04 -13.72
CA VAL A 505 17.21 31.24 -14.93
C VAL A 505 18.08 31.29 -16.19
N SER A 506 19.21 31.97 -16.13
CA SER A 506 20.13 32.12 -17.27
C SER A 506 20.73 30.77 -17.69
N ARG A 507 21.17 29.95 -16.72
CA ARG A 507 21.66 28.59 -16.96
C ARG A 507 20.56 27.67 -17.50
N TRP A 508 19.36 27.75 -16.95
CA TRP A 508 18.22 26.98 -17.45
C TRP A 508 17.94 27.29 -18.93
N LYS A 509 17.90 28.57 -19.31
CA LYS A 509 17.71 29.02 -20.70
C LYS A 509 18.82 28.49 -21.63
N LYS A 510 20.05 28.38 -21.14
CA LYS A 510 21.19 27.82 -21.88
C LYS A 510 21.10 26.30 -22.06
N GLU A 511 20.59 25.58 -21.05
CA GLU A 511 20.43 24.13 -21.08
C GLU A 511 19.21 23.66 -21.89
N HIS A 512 18.20 24.52 -22.06
CA HIS A 512 16.91 24.22 -22.70
C HIS A 512 16.65 25.16 -23.88
N ILE A 513 17.60 25.25 -24.82
CA ILE A 513 17.53 26.16 -25.98
C ILE A 513 16.26 25.94 -26.82
N ASP A 514 15.75 24.71 -26.89
CA ASP A 514 14.60 24.34 -27.71
C ASP A 514 13.23 24.54 -27.01
N GLU A 515 13.21 24.97 -25.73
CA GLU A 515 11.99 25.19 -24.96
C GLU A 515 11.85 26.68 -24.54
N PRO A 516 10.97 27.47 -25.18
CA PRO A 516 10.75 28.85 -24.76
C PRO A 516 10.18 28.90 -23.33
N LEU A 517 10.89 29.59 -22.43
CA LEU A 517 10.49 29.73 -21.03
C LEU A 517 9.30 30.70 -20.92
N SER A 518 8.11 30.19 -20.60
CA SER A 518 6.94 31.03 -20.30
C SER A 518 7.14 31.84 -19.01
N GLU A 519 6.45 32.98 -18.87
CA GLU A 519 6.55 33.81 -17.65
C GLU A 519 6.18 33.05 -16.37
N GLU A 520 5.23 32.12 -16.46
CA GLU A 520 4.82 31.29 -15.32
C GLU A 520 5.91 30.28 -14.93
N ARG A 521 6.58 29.68 -15.93
CA ARG A 521 7.67 28.74 -15.71
C ARG A 521 8.92 29.44 -15.19
N GLU A 522 9.20 30.67 -15.64
CA GLU A 522 10.29 31.49 -15.09
C GLU A 522 10.06 31.79 -13.59
N LYS A 523 8.83 32.12 -13.19
CA LYS A 523 8.48 32.31 -11.78
C LYS A 523 8.67 31.05 -10.94
N VAL A 524 8.52 29.86 -11.53
CA VAL A 524 8.77 28.59 -10.83
C VAL A 524 10.27 28.33 -10.70
N VAL A 525 11.05 28.49 -11.77
CA VAL A 525 12.51 28.33 -11.78
C VAL A 525 13.17 29.27 -10.76
N ARG A 526 12.70 30.53 -10.65
CA ARG A 526 13.21 31.52 -9.68
C ARG A 526 12.98 31.17 -8.20
N LYS A 527 12.13 30.19 -7.87
CA LYS A 527 11.78 29.87 -6.46
C LYS A 527 12.79 28.94 -5.77
N THR A 528 13.56 28.17 -6.55
CA THR A 528 14.46 27.14 -6.02
C THR A 528 15.78 27.10 -6.78
N PHE A 529 16.85 26.69 -6.11
CA PHE A 529 18.14 26.46 -6.77
C PHE A 529 18.79 25.18 -6.22
N GLN A 530 19.69 24.57 -6.99
CA GLN A 530 20.54 23.48 -6.52
C GLN A 530 21.88 24.08 -6.08
N PRO A 531 22.32 23.91 -4.82
CA PRO A 531 23.56 24.48 -4.35
C PRO A 531 24.75 23.86 -5.09
N ILE A 532 25.67 24.70 -5.53
CA ILE A 532 26.94 24.30 -6.16
C ILE A 532 28.09 24.44 -5.14
N SER A 533 27.92 25.31 -4.15
CA SER A 533 28.79 25.36 -2.99
C SER A 533 28.55 24.19 -2.05
N GLU A 534 29.57 23.85 -1.25
CA GLU A 534 29.46 22.92 -0.12
C GLU A 534 28.74 23.55 1.09
N ALA A 535 28.09 24.70 0.91
CA ALA A 535 27.45 25.42 2.00
C ALA A 535 26.21 24.69 2.51
N THR A 536 26.07 24.62 3.84
CA THR A 536 24.88 24.04 4.46
C THR A 536 23.77 25.09 4.58
N PHE A 537 22.64 24.84 3.92
CA PHE A 537 21.46 25.70 3.97
C PHE A 537 20.45 25.21 5.02
N VAL A 538 20.04 26.12 5.92
CA VAL A 538 19.01 25.85 6.93
C VAL A 538 17.64 26.23 6.36
N GLN A 539 16.74 25.25 6.22
CA GLN A 539 15.36 25.47 5.78
C GLN A 539 14.38 25.31 6.93
N LYS A 540 13.51 26.30 7.12
CA LYS A 540 12.42 26.21 8.09
C LYS A 540 11.46 25.06 7.71
N LYS A 541 11.29 24.07 8.60
CA LYS A 541 10.27 23.02 8.45
C LYS A 541 8.88 23.65 8.58
N ARG A 542 7.93 23.24 7.74
CA ARG A 542 6.51 23.65 7.91
C ARG A 542 6.03 23.06 9.24
N GLY A 543 5.60 23.92 10.15
CA GLY A 543 4.82 23.56 11.34
C GLY A 543 3.38 23.27 10.98
#